data_AF-A0A5C1QJD9-F1
#
_entry.id   AF-A0A5C1QJD9-F1
#
_cell.length_a   1.000
_cell.length_b   1.000
_cell.length_c   1.000
_cell.angle_alpha   90.00
_cell.angle_beta   90.00
_cell.angle_gamma   90.00
#
_symmetry.space_group_name_H-M   'P 1'
#
loop_
_entity.id
_entity.type
_entity.pdbx_description
1 polymer ?
#
loop_
_entity_poly.entity_id
_entity_poly.type
_entity_poly.pdbx_seq_one_letter_code
_entity_poly.pdbx_strand_id
1 'polypeptide(L)'
;MNQEQVKEKLLQIDSEVADFDLIFSGKESKKVDGLYHPEKKEIIIHNKNFTDDNALVYTAIHEFAHHVQFTQHEGEVTMRSHTVLFWDIFHRLLKKAEELGIYINVFEEDSRFMNLTTEIKEKFLSVNGKVMKDFGKLLIQALDLCQQNHAIFEDYVDRALGMNRNSAKSIMKVYAMDVNPEIGFENMKIIAGVKEPQKRKELEKAFIEGQSQDMVKQTIRKEKPEPVMTVKRLESQKKRIEKSIQAMQVKLADLEMKIDEVKQDSQE
;
A
#
# COMPACT_ATOMS: atom_id res chain seq x y z
N MET A 1 17.96 -16.54 17.97
CA MET A 1 16.99 -17.58 17.52
C MET A 1 17.49 -18.38 16.31
N ASN A 2 17.03 -19.63 16.11
CA ASN A 2 17.41 -20.49 14.96
C ASN A 2 16.26 -20.62 13.92
N GLN A 3 16.54 -21.24 12.75
CA GLN A 3 15.56 -21.34 11.64
C GLN A 3 14.29 -22.13 11.99
N GLU A 4 14.42 -23.24 12.73
CA GLU A 4 13.29 -24.10 13.12
C GLU A 4 12.34 -23.34 14.05
N GLN A 5 12.89 -22.63 15.03
CA GLN A 5 12.15 -21.78 15.96
C GLN A 5 11.38 -20.68 15.23
N VAL A 6 11.97 -20.07 14.19
CA VAL A 6 11.26 -19.06 13.38
C VAL A 6 10.14 -19.70 12.58
N LYS A 7 10.37 -20.84 11.92
CA LYS A 7 9.32 -21.54 11.16
C LYS A 7 8.16 -21.92 12.06
N GLU A 8 8.44 -22.47 13.25
CA GLU A 8 7.41 -22.79 14.26
C GLU A 8 6.60 -21.56 14.68
N LYS A 9 7.26 -20.42 14.92
CA LYS A 9 6.57 -19.16 15.24
C LYS A 9 5.68 -18.69 14.10
N LEU A 10 6.13 -18.75 12.85
CA LEU A 10 5.31 -18.39 11.69
C LEU A 10 4.07 -19.29 11.55
N LEU A 11 4.24 -20.60 11.77
CA LEU A 11 3.14 -21.57 11.75
C LEU A 11 2.16 -21.40 12.93
N GLN A 12 2.60 -20.83 14.07
CA GLN A 12 1.69 -20.42 15.15
C GLN A 12 0.85 -19.20 14.74
N ILE A 13 1.40 -18.29 13.94
CA ILE A 13 0.65 -17.16 13.40
C ILE A 13 -0.35 -17.64 12.37
N ASP A 14 0.01 -18.54 11.45
CA ASP A 14 -0.95 -19.15 10.53
C ASP A 14 -0.53 -20.58 10.16
N SER A 15 -1.33 -21.54 10.59
CA SER A 15 -1.10 -22.97 10.34
C SER A 15 -1.83 -23.52 9.11
N GLU A 16 -2.70 -22.71 8.47
CA GLU A 16 -3.50 -23.14 7.31
C GLU A 16 -2.82 -22.84 5.97
N VAL A 17 -1.58 -22.34 6.02
CA VAL A 17 -0.75 -22.05 4.84
C VAL A 17 -0.19 -23.32 4.20
N ALA A 18 0.15 -23.24 2.92
CA ALA A 18 0.88 -24.32 2.26
C ALA A 18 2.26 -24.51 2.91
N ASP A 19 2.83 -25.71 2.82
CA ASP A 19 4.19 -25.93 3.33
C ASP A 19 5.23 -25.10 2.54
N PHE A 20 6.28 -24.70 3.25
CA PHE A 20 7.34 -23.82 2.77
C PHE A 20 8.66 -24.11 3.48
N ASP A 21 9.77 -23.82 2.82
CA ASP A 21 11.09 -23.91 3.42
C ASP A 21 11.50 -22.56 4.02
N LEU A 22 12.14 -22.59 5.20
CA LEU A 22 12.74 -21.41 5.82
C LEU A 22 14.23 -21.66 6.01
N ILE A 23 15.05 -20.84 5.37
CA ILE A 23 16.50 -21.02 5.32
C ILE A 23 17.19 -19.76 5.83
N PHE A 24 18.07 -19.94 6.81
CA PHE A 24 19.03 -18.91 7.17
C PHE A 24 20.24 -19.00 6.25
N SER A 25 20.50 -17.94 5.47
CA SER A 25 21.60 -17.95 4.49
C SER A 25 23.00 -18.01 5.13
N GLY A 26 23.13 -17.73 6.43
CA GLY A 26 24.41 -17.66 7.14
C GLY A 26 25.29 -16.48 6.73
N LYS A 27 24.72 -15.52 5.99
CA LYS A 27 25.41 -14.39 5.38
C LYS A 27 24.70 -13.08 5.70
N GLU A 28 25.46 -11.99 5.57
CA GLU A 28 24.93 -10.64 5.51
C GLU A 28 24.64 -10.26 4.05
N SER A 29 23.65 -9.40 3.84
CA SER A 29 23.33 -8.83 2.54
C SER A 29 23.14 -7.34 2.70
N LYS A 30 23.83 -6.56 1.85
CA LYS A 30 23.71 -5.10 1.84
C LYS A 30 22.44 -4.58 1.16
N LYS A 31 21.68 -5.46 0.51
CA LYS A 31 20.53 -5.06 -0.34
C LYS A 31 19.18 -5.36 0.30
N VAL A 32 19.06 -6.53 0.93
CA VAL A 32 17.79 -7.04 1.46
C VAL A 32 18.08 -7.86 2.70
N ASP A 33 17.13 -7.90 3.62
CA ASP A 33 17.23 -8.69 4.85
C ASP A 33 16.57 -10.08 4.73
N GLY A 34 15.60 -10.19 3.83
CA GLY A 34 14.90 -11.42 3.48
C GLY A 34 14.50 -11.42 2.01
N LEU A 35 14.14 -12.59 1.50
CA LEU A 35 13.52 -12.77 0.20
C LEU A 35 12.64 -14.02 0.19
N TYR A 36 11.56 -13.96 -0.58
CA TYR A 36 10.69 -15.08 -0.86
C TYR A 36 10.84 -15.53 -2.33
N HIS A 37 10.97 -16.83 -2.55
CA HIS A 37 10.99 -17.48 -3.86
C HIS A 37 9.68 -18.25 -4.10
N PRO A 38 8.72 -17.69 -4.86
CA PRO A 38 7.39 -18.29 -5.03
C PRO A 38 7.41 -19.69 -5.66
N GLU A 39 8.27 -19.93 -6.66
CA GLU A 39 8.33 -21.21 -7.37
C GLU A 39 8.74 -22.39 -6.48
N LYS A 40 9.60 -22.11 -5.49
CA LYS A 40 10.10 -23.10 -4.53
C LYS A 40 9.37 -23.07 -3.19
N LYS A 41 8.51 -22.07 -2.98
CA LYS A 41 7.94 -21.75 -1.66
C LYS A 41 9.02 -21.67 -0.59
N GLU A 42 10.09 -20.92 -0.89
CA GLU A 42 11.28 -20.83 -0.04
C GLU A 42 11.43 -19.40 0.49
N ILE A 43 11.53 -19.27 1.80
CA ILE A 43 11.85 -18.04 2.51
C ILE A 43 13.34 -18.10 2.88
N ILE A 44 14.11 -17.14 2.40
CA ILE A 44 15.53 -16.99 2.77
C ILE A 44 15.69 -15.73 3.62
N ILE A 45 16.31 -15.87 4.78
CA ILE A 45 16.64 -14.76 5.68
C ILE A 45 18.16 -14.59 5.75
N HIS A 46 18.63 -13.35 5.55
CA HIS A 46 20.02 -12.96 5.77
C HIS A 46 20.27 -12.71 7.26
N ASN A 47 20.24 -13.80 8.03
CA ASN A 47 20.19 -13.78 9.49
C ASN A 47 21.34 -13.02 10.18
N LYS A 48 22.49 -12.82 9.50
CA LYS A 48 23.59 -12.02 10.05
C LYS A 48 23.37 -10.50 9.94
N ASN A 49 22.35 -10.03 9.20
CA ASN A 49 21.96 -8.62 9.19
C ASN A 49 21.35 -8.17 10.52
N PHE A 50 20.93 -9.12 11.37
CA PHE A 50 20.21 -8.82 12.60
C PHE A 50 21.10 -9.06 13.82
N THR A 51 21.03 -8.11 14.74
CA THR A 51 21.59 -8.22 16.09
C THR A 51 20.51 -8.43 17.15
N ASP A 52 19.24 -8.34 16.75
CA ASP A 52 18.07 -8.44 17.61
C ASP A 52 17.05 -9.44 17.02
N ASP A 53 16.52 -10.30 17.89
CA ASP A 53 15.60 -11.37 17.50
C ASP A 53 14.23 -10.80 17.07
N ASN A 54 13.79 -9.66 17.60
CA ASN A 54 12.50 -9.05 17.24
C ASN A 54 12.53 -8.48 15.81
N ALA A 55 13.63 -7.84 15.42
CA ALA A 55 13.84 -7.40 14.04
C ALA A 55 13.88 -8.59 13.05
N LEU A 56 14.52 -9.70 13.44
CA LEU A 56 14.54 -10.91 12.63
C LEU A 56 13.12 -11.48 12.43
N VAL A 57 12.32 -11.54 13.50
CA VAL A 57 10.92 -12.01 13.43
C VAL A 57 10.08 -11.13 12.51
N TYR A 58 10.23 -9.81 12.61
CA TYR A 58 9.53 -8.87 11.73
C TYR A 58 9.79 -9.16 10.25
N THR A 59 11.07 -9.36 9.88
CA THR A 59 11.43 -9.74 8.50
C THR A 59 10.92 -11.12 8.13
N ALA A 60 10.94 -12.08 9.05
CA ALA A 60 10.37 -13.40 8.80
C ALA A 60 8.86 -13.33 8.50
N ILE A 61 8.11 -12.52 9.26
CA ILE A 61 6.68 -12.27 9.02
C ILE A 61 6.47 -11.58 7.67
N HIS A 62 7.38 -10.71 7.25
CA HIS A 62 7.31 -10.04 5.93
C HIS A 62 7.41 -11.05 4.78
N GLU A 63 8.44 -11.89 4.79
CA GLU A 63 8.60 -12.92 3.76
C GLU A 63 7.49 -13.97 3.83
N PHE A 64 7.01 -14.27 5.05
CA PHE A 64 5.86 -15.13 5.24
C PHE A 64 4.57 -14.54 4.66
N ALA A 65 4.36 -13.22 4.76
CA ALA A 65 3.23 -12.56 4.13
C ALA A 65 3.26 -12.69 2.60
N HIS A 66 4.46 -12.66 1.98
CA HIS A 66 4.60 -13.02 0.57
C HIS A 66 4.19 -14.47 0.32
N HIS A 67 4.65 -15.41 1.15
CA HIS A 67 4.25 -16.80 1.02
C HIS A 67 2.72 -17.00 1.09
N VAL A 68 2.05 -16.42 2.08
CA VAL A 68 0.59 -16.45 2.22
C VAL A 68 -0.10 -15.85 0.99
N GLN A 69 0.36 -14.67 0.56
CA GLN A 69 -0.18 -14.01 -0.63
C GLN A 69 -0.09 -14.90 -1.88
N PHE A 70 1.05 -15.54 -2.11
CA PHE A 70 1.26 -16.37 -3.30
C PHE A 70 0.51 -17.71 -3.26
N THR A 71 0.24 -18.26 -2.08
CA THR A 71 -0.34 -19.60 -1.96
C THR A 71 -1.84 -19.61 -1.70
N GLN A 72 -2.41 -18.56 -1.10
CA GLN A 72 -3.84 -18.48 -0.77
C GLN A 72 -4.63 -17.52 -1.68
N HIS A 73 -3.94 -16.67 -2.45
CA HIS A 73 -4.57 -15.69 -3.33
C HIS A 73 -4.12 -15.83 -4.79
N GLU A 74 -3.92 -17.08 -5.25
CA GLU A 74 -3.59 -17.41 -6.64
C GLU A 74 -4.61 -16.76 -7.59
N GLY A 75 -4.16 -15.76 -8.38
CA GLY A 75 -5.00 -14.97 -9.30
C GLY A 75 -5.12 -13.47 -8.96
N GLU A 76 -4.89 -13.06 -7.71
CA GLU A 76 -4.80 -11.65 -7.31
C GLU A 76 -3.35 -11.13 -7.27
N VAL A 77 -2.38 -12.05 -7.37
CA VAL A 77 -0.96 -11.74 -7.29
C VAL A 77 -0.47 -11.14 -8.60
N THR A 78 0.28 -10.05 -8.48
CA THR A 78 0.90 -9.35 -9.62
C THR A 78 2.42 -9.44 -9.52
N MET A 79 3.15 -9.07 -10.59
CA MET A 79 4.61 -8.94 -10.53
C MET A 79 5.12 -7.91 -9.49
N ARG A 80 4.24 -7.07 -8.91
CA ARG A 80 4.61 -6.15 -7.83
C ARG A 80 4.53 -6.88 -6.49
N SER A 81 5.63 -6.90 -5.74
CA SER A 81 5.72 -7.55 -4.43
C SER A 81 4.85 -6.87 -3.37
N HIS A 82 4.86 -5.54 -3.28
CA HIS A 82 4.21 -4.80 -2.20
C HIS A 82 2.90 -4.13 -2.62
N THR A 83 1.86 -4.94 -2.85
CA THR A 83 0.51 -4.44 -3.17
C THR A 83 -0.31 -4.12 -1.92
N VAL A 84 -1.49 -3.52 -2.10
CA VAL A 84 -2.46 -3.31 -0.99
C VAL A 84 -2.84 -4.63 -0.32
N LEU A 85 -3.00 -5.72 -1.10
CA LEU A 85 -3.28 -7.05 -0.56
C LEU A 85 -2.12 -7.57 0.30
N PHE A 86 -0.88 -7.41 -0.18
CA PHE A 86 0.31 -7.78 0.60
C PHE A 86 0.33 -7.06 1.96
N TRP A 87 0.18 -5.73 1.96
CA TRP A 87 0.22 -4.96 3.20
C TRP A 87 -0.97 -5.26 4.12
N ASP A 88 -2.15 -5.60 3.59
CA ASP A 88 -3.27 -6.09 4.40
C ASP A 88 -2.91 -7.41 5.09
N ILE A 89 -2.39 -8.39 4.35
CA ILE A 89 -1.95 -9.68 4.91
C ILE A 89 -0.85 -9.47 5.95
N PHE A 90 0.18 -8.72 5.61
CA PHE A 90 1.33 -8.48 6.49
C PHE A 90 0.92 -7.81 7.81
N HIS A 91 0.12 -6.75 7.77
CA HIS A 91 -0.32 -6.08 9.01
C HIS A 91 -1.25 -6.97 9.86
N ARG A 92 -2.06 -7.84 9.24
CA ARG A 92 -2.87 -8.82 9.98
C ARG A 92 -2.01 -9.87 10.67
N LEU A 93 -0.99 -10.38 9.97
CA LEU A 93 -0.03 -11.33 10.53
C LEU A 93 0.78 -10.71 11.67
N LEU A 94 1.23 -9.46 11.52
CA LEU A 94 1.89 -8.72 12.60
C LEU A 94 0.99 -8.58 13.81
N LYS A 95 -0.25 -8.10 13.64
CA LYS A 95 -1.19 -7.95 14.75
C LYS A 95 -1.42 -9.29 15.48
N LYS A 96 -1.57 -10.39 14.74
CA LYS A 96 -1.72 -11.72 15.34
C LYS A 96 -0.43 -12.17 16.05
N ALA A 97 0.73 -11.84 15.51
CA ALA A 97 2.02 -12.12 16.16
C ALA A 97 2.19 -11.32 17.46
N GLU A 98 1.71 -10.08 17.52
CA GLU A 98 1.68 -9.25 18.73
C GLU A 98 0.75 -9.86 19.79
N GLU A 99 -0.47 -10.26 19.41
CA GLU A 99 -1.44 -10.91 20.29
C GLU A 99 -0.91 -12.24 20.88
N LEU A 100 -0.07 -12.95 20.13
CA LEU A 100 0.58 -14.20 20.55
C LEU A 100 1.90 -13.97 21.30
N GLY A 101 2.38 -12.74 21.44
CA GLY A 101 3.68 -12.42 22.05
C GLY A 101 4.88 -12.93 21.24
N ILE A 102 4.70 -13.21 19.95
CA ILE A 102 5.75 -13.65 19.01
C ILE A 102 6.58 -12.46 18.52
N TYR A 103 5.92 -11.33 18.33
CA TYR A 103 6.51 -10.05 17.91
C TYR A 103 6.18 -8.97 18.94
N ILE A 104 7.16 -8.12 19.24
CA ILE A 104 7.02 -7.01 20.17
C ILE A 104 6.94 -5.71 19.37
N ASN A 105 5.83 -5.01 19.53
CA ASN A 105 5.65 -3.68 18.96
C ASN A 105 6.28 -2.63 19.89
N VAL A 106 7.54 -2.30 19.63
CA VAL A 106 8.31 -1.31 20.41
C VAL A 106 7.62 0.06 20.44
N PHE A 107 6.77 0.37 19.46
CA PHE A 107 6.04 1.63 19.39
C PHE A 107 4.93 1.76 20.45
N GLU A 108 4.46 0.63 21.00
CA GLU A 108 3.44 0.58 22.06
C GLU A 108 4.02 0.29 23.46
N GLU A 109 5.29 -0.13 23.55
CA GLU A 109 5.96 -0.40 24.84
C GLU A 109 6.88 0.74 25.29
N ASP A 110 7.61 1.37 24.37
CA ASP A 110 8.55 2.44 24.72
C ASP A 110 7.81 3.76 24.87
N SER A 111 7.83 4.32 26.08
CA SER A 111 7.14 5.57 26.41
C SER A 111 7.58 6.75 25.54
N ARG A 112 8.80 6.75 24.97
CA ARG A 112 9.27 7.79 24.04
C ARG A 112 8.50 7.72 22.71
N PHE A 113 8.31 6.52 22.17
CA PHE A 113 7.53 6.32 20.96
C PHE A 113 6.06 6.61 21.20
N MET A 114 5.50 6.18 22.33
CA MET A 114 4.11 6.46 22.68
C MET A 114 3.85 7.97 22.78
N ASN A 115 4.67 8.70 23.53
CA ASN A 115 4.53 10.15 23.70
C ASN A 115 4.68 10.89 22.37
N LEU A 116 5.68 10.52 21.55
CA LEU A 116 5.89 11.11 20.24
C LEU A 116 4.71 10.81 19.29
N THR A 117 4.19 9.58 19.33
CA THR A 117 3.05 9.16 18.51
C THR A 117 1.79 9.95 18.88
N THR A 118 1.51 10.12 20.16
CA THR A 118 0.40 10.95 20.65
C THR A 118 0.57 12.40 20.20
N GLU A 119 1.78 12.97 20.34
CA GLU A 119 2.05 14.33 19.90
C GLU A 119 1.83 14.51 18.39
N ILE A 120 2.33 13.58 17.56
CA ILE A 120 2.13 13.60 16.11
C ILE A 120 0.65 13.51 15.75
N LYS A 121 -0.08 12.57 16.37
CA LYS A 121 -1.51 12.35 16.10
C LYS A 121 -2.35 13.58 16.48
N GLU A 122 -2.16 14.10 17.68
CA GLU A 122 -2.99 15.18 18.23
C GLU A 122 -2.65 16.54 17.61
N LYS A 123 -1.37 16.92 17.56
CA LYS A 123 -0.97 18.27 17.15
C LYS A 123 -0.86 18.44 15.65
N PHE A 124 -0.62 17.36 14.90
CA PHE A 124 -0.38 17.44 13.46
C PHE A 124 -1.45 16.73 12.66
N LEU A 125 -1.71 15.44 12.89
CA LEU A 125 -2.65 14.69 12.03
C LEU A 125 -4.09 15.18 12.18
N SER A 126 -4.60 15.28 13.41
CA SER A 126 -5.96 15.74 13.70
C SER A 126 -6.14 17.22 13.32
N VAL A 127 -5.17 18.08 13.67
CA VAL A 127 -5.20 19.51 13.31
C VAL A 127 -5.18 19.69 11.80
N ASN A 128 -4.30 19.00 11.07
CA ASN A 128 -4.30 19.05 9.61
C ASN A 128 -5.62 18.55 9.02
N GLY A 129 -6.21 17.48 9.56
CA GLY A 129 -7.55 17.02 9.17
C GLY A 129 -8.61 18.11 9.31
N LYS A 130 -8.62 18.85 10.43
CA LYS A 130 -9.54 19.98 10.67
C LYS A 130 -9.30 21.13 9.70
N VAL A 131 -8.05 21.58 9.56
CA VAL A 131 -7.67 22.66 8.63
C VAL A 131 -8.09 22.34 7.21
N MET A 132 -7.85 21.12 6.75
CA MET A 132 -8.22 20.70 5.39
C MET A 132 -9.74 20.56 5.22
N LYS A 133 -10.48 20.17 6.27
CA LYS A 133 -11.95 20.16 6.25
C LYS A 133 -12.51 21.58 6.12
N ASP A 134 -11.99 22.53 6.91
CA ASP A 134 -12.37 23.94 6.83
C ASP A 134 -11.98 24.57 5.49
N PHE A 135 -10.81 24.21 4.95
CA PHE A 135 -10.42 24.64 3.62
C PHE A 135 -11.39 24.13 2.54
N GLY A 136 -11.87 22.88 2.68
CA GLY A 136 -12.90 22.32 1.80
C GLY A 136 -14.20 23.13 1.80
N LYS A 137 -14.62 23.61 2.97
CA LYS A 137 -15.76 24.53 3.11
C LYS A 137 -15.53 25.82 2.32
N LEU A 138 -14.37 26.45 2.48
CA LEU A 138 -14.04 27.70 1.78
C LEU A 138 -13.98 27.51 0.26
N LEU A 139 -13.46 26.38 -0.22
CA LEU A 139 -13.44 26.06 -1.65
C LEU A 139 -14.85 25.88 -2.23
N ILE A 140 -15.79 25.33 -1.45
CA ILE A 140 -17.20 25.26 -1.88
C ILE A 140 -17.83 26.64 -1.92
N GLN A 141 -17.55 27.50 -0.94
CA GLN A 141 -18.02 28.89 -0.98
C GLN A 141 -17.44 29.65 -2.18
N ALA A 142 -16.17 29.42 -2.51
CA ALA A 142 -15.55 29.99 -3.70
C ALA A 142 -16.19 29.46 -4.99
N LEU A 143 -16.53 28.16 -5.06
CA LEU A 143 -17.28 27.60 -6.19
C LEU A 143 -18.65 28.30 -6.34
N ASP A 144 -19.39 28.49 -5.25
CA ASP A 144 -20.68 29.17 -5.27
C ASP A 144 -20.55 30.63 -5.74
N LEU A 145 -19.50 31.34 -5.29
CA LEU A 145 -19.20 32.70 -5.76
C LEU A 145 -18.84 32.74 -7.25
N CYS A 146 -18.04 31.79 -7.74
CA CYS A 146 -17.75 31.67 -9.16
C CYS A 146 -19.04 31.48 -9.97
N GLN A 147 -19.95 30.61 -9.52
CA GLN A 147 -21.23 30.37 -10.19
C GLN A 147 -22.11 31.63 -10.24
N GLN A 148 -22.20 32.38 -9.13
CA GLN A 148 -22.97 33.63 -9.06
C GLN A 148 -22.42 34.72 -9.97
N ASN A 149 -21.11 34.73 -10.20
CA ASN A 149 -20.43 35.74 -11.03
C ASN A 149 -20.13 35.24 -12.45
N HIS A 150 -20.68 34.09 -12.85
CA HIS A 150 -20.41 33.44 -14.14
C HIS A 150 -18.91 33.23 -14.44
N ALA A 151 -18.11 33.03 -13.38
CA ALA A 151 -16.68 32.72 -13.44
C ALA A 151 -16.44 31.20 -13.48
N ILE A 152 -15.32 30.80 -14.07
CA ILE A 152 -14.89 29.40 -14.13
C ILE A 152 -14.08 29.09 -12.87
N PHE A 153 -14.58 28.18 -12.03
CA PHE A 153 -13.91 27.80 -10.77
C PHE A 153 -12.51 27.23 -11.00
N GLU A 154 -12.31 26.46 -12.06
CA GLU A 154 -10.99 25.93 -12.42
C GLU A 154 -9.96 27.04 -12.70
N ASP A 155 -10.36 28.17 -13.29
CA ASP A 155 -9.47 29.31 -13.51
C ASP A 155 -9.12 30.00 -12.18
N TYR A 156 -10.09 30.11 -11.27
CA TYR A 156 -9.86 30.60 -9.91
C TYR A 156 -8.87 29.73 -9.13
N VAL A 157 -9.06 28.41 -9.17
CA VAL A 157 -8.17 27.44 -8.51
C VAL A 157 -6.74 27.52 -9.07
N ASP A 158 -6.58 27.61 -10.38
CA ASP A 158 -5.26 27.65 -11.00
C ASP A 158 -4.55 28.99 -10.83
N ARG A 159 -5.22 30.10 -11.12
CA ARG A 159 -4.58 31.43 -11.22
C ARG A 159 -4.68 32.26 -9.96
N ALA A 160 -5.78 32.18 -9.22
CA ALA A 160 -5.95 32.97 -8.00
C ALA A 160 -5.39 32.23 -6.77
N LEU A 161 -5.62 30.91 -6.68
CA LEU A 161 -5.11 30.09 -5.57
C LEU A 161 -3.77 29.43 -5.84
N GLY A 162 -3.37 29.28 -7.12
CA GLY A 162 -2.09 28.65 -7.47
C GLY A 162 -2.03 27.16 -7.10
N MET A 163 -3.16 26.46 -7.05
CA MET A 163 -3.23 25.09 -6.54
C MET A 163 -3.68 24.08 -7.60
N ASN A 164 -3.37 22.80 -7.38
CA ASN A 164 -3.81 21.75 -8.31
C ASN A 164 -5.32 21.49 -8.21
N ARG A 165 -6.01 21.45 -9.36
CA ARG A 165 -7.45 21.17 -9.46
C ARG A 165 -7.89 19.87 -8.79
N ASN A 166 -7.10 18.80 -8.90
CA ASN A 166 -7.42 17.51 -8.27
C ASN A 166 -7.30 17.61 -6.75
N SER A 167 -6.32 18.36 -6.24
CA SER A 167 -6.20 18.63 -4.80
C SER A 167 -7.43 19.39 -4.31
N ALA A 168 -7.81 20.49 -4.96
CA ALA A 168 -9.01 21.26 -4.60
C ALA A 168 -10.27 20.37 -4.58
N LYS A 169 -10.50 19.58 -5.63
CA LYS A 169 -11.64 18.63 -5.70
C LYS A 169 -11.60 17.61 -4.57
N SER A 170 -10.43 17.08 -4.23
CA SER A 170 -10.28 16.12 -3.13
C SER A 170 -10.61 16.74 -1.77
N ILE A 171 -10.17 17.98 -1.53
CA ILE A 171 -10.41 18.71 -0.29
C ILE A 171 -11.90 19.04 -0.14
N MET A 172 -12.52 19.57 -1.19
CA MET A 172 -13.97 19.82 -1.23
C MET A 172 -14.77 18.55 -0.96
N LYS A 173 -14.35 17.41 -1.55
CA LYS A 173 -15.02 16.13 -1.35
C LYS A 173 -14.96 15.66 0.10
N VAL A 174 -13.83 15.86 0.77
CA VAL A 174 -13.67 15.50 2.20
C VAL A 174 -14.66 16.26 3.07
N TYR A 175 -14.83 17.57 2.84
CA TYR A 175 -15.85 18.36 3.54
C TYR A 175 -17.27 17.91 3.18
N ALA A 176 -17.57 17.76 1.89
CA ALA A 176 -18.90 17.40 1.40
C ALA A 176 -19.39 16.02 1.90
N MET A 177 -18.47 15.10 2.17
CA MET A 177 -18.77 13.77 2.70
C MET A 177 -18.78 13.70 4.23
N ASP A 178 -18.57 14.84 4.90
CA ASP A 178 -18.51 15.00 6.36
C ASP A 178 -17.61 13.97 7.08
N VAL A 179 -16.40 13.80 6.55
CA VAL A 179 -15.45 12.82 7.10
C VAL A 179 -14.89 13.32 8.44
N ASN A 180 -14.70 12.41 9.41
CA ASN A 180 -14.09 12.74 10.71
C ASN A 180 -12.64 13.25 10.50
N PRO A 181 -12.27 14.46 10.97
CA PRO A 181 -10.90 14.98 10.85
C PRO A 181 -9.86 14.28 11.73
N GLU A 182 -10.25 13.57 12.79
CA GLU A 182 -9.32 12.95 13.74
C GLU A 182 -8.43 11.87 13.11
N ILE A 183 -8.90 11.23 12.04
CA ILE A 183 -8.14 10.21 11.31
C ILE A 183 -7.03 10.82 10.43
N GLY A 184 -6.97 12.15 10.31
CA GLY A 184 -6.02 12.89 9.49
C GLY A 184 -6.36 12.92 7.99
N PHE A 185 -5.92 13.97 7.31
CA PHE A 185 -6.35 14.29 5.93
C PHE A 185 -6.10 13.17 4.91
N GLU A 186 -4.98 12.46 4.99
CA GLU A 186 -4.67 11.37 4.05
C GLU A 186 -5.70 10.23 4.14
N ASN A 187 -6.08 9.84 5.36
CA ASN A 187 -7.11 8.83 5.60
C ASN A 187 -8.50 9.36 5.20
N MET A 188 -8.77 10.65 5.46
CA MET A 188 -10.03 11.27 5.06
C MET A 188 -10.28 11.17 3.54
N LYS A 189 -9.24 11.30 2.71
CA LYS A 189 -9.36 11.15 1.25
C LYS A 189 -9.83 9.75 0.84
N ILE A 190 -9.35 8.71 1.53
CA ILE A 190 -9.77 7.32 1.29
C ILE A 190 -11.26 7.17 1.59
N ILE A 191 -11.70 7.65 2.76
CA ILE A 191 -13.09 7.57 3.20
C ILE A 191 -14.03 8.38 2.31
N ALA A 192 -13.63 9.59 1.91
CA ALA A 192 -14.38 10.42 0.96
C ALA A 192 -14.57 9.72 -0.40
N GLY A 193 -13.76 8.70 -0.72
CA GLY A 193 -13.89 7.83 -1.88
C GLY A 193 -15.13 6.92 -1.84
N VAL A 194 -15.66 6.62 -0.66
CA VAL A 194 -16.73 5.64 -0.44
C VAL A 194 -18.10 6.30 -0.57
N LYS A 195 -18.97 5.70 -1.39
CA LYS A 195 -20.29 6.24 -1.73
C LYS A 195 -21.30 6.11 -0.59
N GLU A 196 -21.27 4.99 0.11
CA GLU A 196 -22.26 4.64 1.12
C GLU A 196 -21.95 5.28 2.49
N PRO A 197 -22.88 6.06 3.08
CA PRO A 197 -22.62 6.78 4.32
C PRO A 197 -22.37 5.89 5.54
N GLN A 198 -23.11 4.78 5.70
CA GLN A 198 -22.95 3.88 6.83
C GLN A 198 -21.56 3.24 6.82
N LYS A 199 -21.16 2.73 5.65
CA LYS A 199 -19.83 2.19 5.42
C LYS A 199 -18.71 3.20 5.65
N ARG A 200 -18.91 4.49 5.33
CA ARG A 200 -17.92 5.52 5.70
C ARG A 200 -17.69 5.57 7.20
N LYS A 201 -18.75 5.52 8.00
CA LYS A 201 -18.64 5.54 9.48
C LYS A 201 -17.92 4.31 10.02
N GLU A 202 -18.18 3.14 9.45
CA GLU A 202 -17.47 1.90 9.80
C GLU A 202 -15.97 2.01 9.51
N LEU A 203 -15.59 2.51 8.34
CA LEU A 203 -14.19 2.66 7.95
C LEU A 203 -13.49 3.81 8.69
N GLU A 204 -14.21 4.87 9.08
CA GLU A 204 -13.71 5.88 10.02
C GLU A 204 -13.35 5.23 11.36
N LYS A 205 -14.24 4.37 11.88
CA LYS A 205 -14.01 3.65 13.13
C LYS A 205 -12.80 2.72 13.02
N ALA A 206 -12.65 2.01 11.89
CA ALA A 206 -11.50 1.15 11.64
C ALA A 206 -10.16 1.91 11.73
N PHE A 207 -10.09 3.13 11.21
CA PHE A 207 -8.90 3.98 11.35
C PHE A 207 -8.64 4.41 12.80
N ILE A 208 -9.70 4.75 13.54
CA ILE A 208 -9.60 5.12 14.97
C ILE A 208 -9.12 3.93 15.80
N GLU A 209 -9.58 2.72 15.47
CA GLU A 209 -9.15 1.45 16.08
C GLU A 209 -7.74 1.01 15.64
N GLY A 210 -7.02 1.82 14.86
CA GLY A 210 -5.62 1.59 14.51
C GLY A 210 -5.38 0.75 13.26
N GLN A 211 -6.41 0.45 12.45
CA GLN A 211 -6.18 -0.25 11.18
C GLN A 211 -5.35 0.59 10.21
N SER A 212 -4.44 -0.06 9.49
CA SER A 212 -3.61 0.61 8.48
C SER A 212 -4.42 0.99 7.25
N GLN A 213 -3.89 1.94 6.47
CA GLN A 213 -4.53 2.37 5.21
C GLN A 213 -4.76 1.22 4.25
N ASP A 214 -3.84 0.26 4.16
CA ASP A 214 -3.95 -0.85 3.23
C ASP A 214 -5.02 -1.85 3.65
N MET A 215 -5.20 -2.08 4.96
CA MET A 215 -6.31 -2.89 5.48
C MET A 215 -7.68 -2.29 5.13
N VAL A 216 -7.82 -0.97 5.33
CA VAL A 216 -9.04 -0.24 4.97
C VAL A 216 -9.27 -0.26 3.46
N LYS A 217 -8.24 0.01 2.65
CA LYS A 217 -8.33 -0.04 1.18
C LYS A 217 -8.69 -1.45 0.69
N GLN A 218 -8.17 -2.50 1.32
CA GLN A 218 -8.47 -3.88 0.93
C GLN A 218 -9.93 -4.24 1.27
N THR A 219 -10.44 -3.80 2.41
CA THR A 219 -11.87 -3.93 2.78
C THR A 219 -12.76 -3.28 1.73
N ILE A 220 -12.44 -2.05 1.30
CA ILE A 220 -13.16 -1.35 0.22
C ILE A 220 -13.11 -2.12 -1.11
N ARG A 221 -12.00 -2.82 -1.41
CA ARG A 221 -11.83 -3.59 -2.65
C ARG A 221 -12.65 -4.88 -2.65
N LYS A 222 -12.59 -5.68 -1.58
CA LYS A 222 -13.30 -6.96 -1.47
C LYS A 222 -14.81 -6.83 -1.64
N GLU A 223 -15.37 -5.71 -1.21
CA GLU A 223 -16.80 -5.45 -1.34
C GLU A 223 -17.23 -4.92 -2.71
N LYS A 224 -16.29 -4.59 -3.60
CA LYS A 224 -16.68 -4.29 -4.98
C LYS A 224 -17.02 -5.62 -5.65
N PRO A 225 -18.20 -5.73 -6.30
CA PRO A 225 -18.49 -6.91 -7.09
C PRO A 225 -17.39 -7.10 -8.12
N GLU A 226 -16.91 -8.34 -8.27
CA GLU A 226 -15.94 -8.62 -9.30
C GLU A 226 -16.48 -8.12 -10.65
N PRO A 227 -15.68 -7.37 -11.40
CA PRO A 227 -16.13 -6.87 -12.68
C PRO A 227 -16.46 -8.07 -13.57
N VAL A 228 -17.74 -8.20 -13.97
CA VAL A 228 -18.16 -9.23 -14.91
C VAL A 228 -17.24 -9.21 -16.13
N MET A 229 -16.47 -10.28 -16.29
CA MET A 229 -15.51 -10.43 -17.38
C MET A 229 -16.27 -10.72 -18.67
N THR A 230 -16.60 -9.67 -19.40
CA THR A 230 -17.24 -9.78 -20.72
C THR A 230 -16.19 -10.06 -21.80
N VAL A 231 -16.59 -10.76 -22.87
CA VAL A 231 -15.74 -11.02 -24.06
C VAL A 231 -15.14 -9.71 -24.58
N LYS A 232 -15.93 -8.64 -24.68
CA LYS A 232 -15.48 -7.30 -25.09
C LYS A 232 -14.38 -6.73 -24.19
N ARG A 233 -14.44 -6.98 -22.89
CA ARG A 233 -13.42 -6.54 -21.93
C ARG A 233 -12.13 -7.35 -22.08
N LEU A 234 -12.24 -8.66 -22.28
CA LEU A 234 -11.09 -9.54 -22.59
C LEU A 234 -10.41 -9.15 -23.90
N GLU A 235 -11.18 -8.91 -24.96
CA GLU A 235 -10.66 -8.46 -26.27
C GLU A 235 -9.94 -7.11 -26.15
N SER A 236 -10.49 -6.18 -25.36
CA SER A 236 -9.82 -4.90 -25.10
C SER A 236 -8.50 -5.08 -24.35
N GLN A 237 -8.46 -6.00 -23.37
CA GLN A 237 -7.22 -6.33 -22.66
C GLN A 237 -6.20 -7.01 -23.57
N LYS A 238 -6.61 -8.01 -24.36
CA LYS A 238 -5.79 -8.66 -25.38
C LYS A 238 -5.17 -7.63 -26.32
N LYS A 239 -5.97 -6.72 -26.88
CA LYS A 239 -5.50 -5.66 -27.78
C LYS A 239 -4.49 -4.72 -27.13
N ARG A 240 -4.62 -4.43 -25.83
CA ARG A 240 -3.63 -3.63 -25.09
C ARG A 240 -2.32 -4.39 -24.91
N ILE A 241 -2.39 -5.68 -24.56
CA ILE A 241 -1.21 -6.53 -24.42
C ILE A 241 -0.50 -6.67 -25.77
N GLU A 242 -1.22 -6.94 -26.85
CA GLU A 242 -0.67 -7.00 -28.21
C GLU A 242 0.05 -5.70 -28.61
N LYS A 243 -0.55 -4.54 -28.34
CA LYS A 243 0.11 -3.24 -28.55
C LYS A 243 1.39 -3.09 -27.72
N SER A 244 1.37 -3.54 -26.47
CA SER A 244 2.54 -3.50 -25.60
C SER A 244 3.65 -4.43 -26.10
N ILE A 245 3.30 -5.62 -26.59
CA ILE A 245 4.25 -6.57 -27.19
C ILE A 245 4.90 -5.94 -28.42
N GLN A 246 4.12 -5.36 -29.34
CA GLN A 246 4.65 -4.68 -30.53
C GLN A 246 5.59 -3.54 -30.15
N ALA A 247 5.21 -2.70 -29.19
CA ALA A 247 6.06 -1.62 -28.73
C ALA A 247 7.37 -2.12 -28.09
N MET A 248 7.33 -3.25 -27.37
CA MET A 248 8.53 -3.87 -26.81
C MET A 248 9.42 -4.50 -27.88
N GLN A 249 8.85 -5.12 -28.91
CA GLN A 249 9.60 -5.68 -30.04
C GLN A 249 10.35 -4.60 -30.82
N VAL A 250 9.72 -3.45 -31.09
CA VAL A 250 10.39 -2.31 -31.73
C VAL A 250 11.56 -1.82 -30.89
N LYS A 251 11.35 -1.63 -29.58
CA LYS A 251 12.44 -1.22 -28.66
C LYS A 251 13.59 -2.23 -28.60
N LEU A 252 13.27 -3.53 -28.70
CA LEU A 252 14.28 -4.58 -28.71
C LEU A 252 15.13 -4.50 -29.98
N ALA A 253 14.50 -4.35 -31.15
CA ALA A 253 15.21 -4.18 -32.42
C ALA A 253 16.11 -2.93 -32.43
N ASP A 254 15.63 -1.81 -31.90
CA ASP A 254 16.44 -0.59 -31.76
C ASP A 254 17.68 -0.81 -30.87
N LEU A 255 17.56 -1.63 -29.81
CA LEU A 255 18.67 -1.97 -28.93
C LEU A 255 19.65 -2.93 -29.60
N GLU A 256 19.16 -3.92 -30.34
CA GLU A 256 19.98 -4.85 -31.10
C GLU A 256 20.82 -4.10 -32.14
N MET A 257 20.23 -3.16 -32.88
CA MET A 257 20.96 -2.30 -33.82
C MET A 257 22.08 -1.51 -33.13
N LYS A 258 21.80 -0.87 -31.99
CA LYS A 258 22.82 -0.12 -31.23
C LYS A 258 23.93 -1.01 -30.69
N ILE A 259 23.61 -2.24 -30.27
CA ILE A 259 24.60 -3.20 -29.80
C ILE A 259 25.53 -3.58 -30.95
N ASP A 260 24.98 -3.80 -32.15
CA ASP A 260 25.76 -4.16 -33.33
C ASP A 260 26.65 -3.00 -33.80
N GLU A 261 26.15 -1.76 -33.78
CA GLU A 261 26.96 -0.55 -34.04
C GLU A 261 28.16 -0.47 -33.07
N VAL A 262 27.92 -0.58 -31.76
CA VAL A 262 29.00 -0.53 -30.75
C VAL A 262 29.99 -1.69 -30.90
N LYS A 263 29.53 -2.89 -31.27
CA LYS A 263 30.41 -4.04 -31.51
C LYS A 263 31.30 -3.83 -32.73
N GLN A 264 30.79 -3.20 -33.78
CA GLN A 264 31.58 -2.86 -34.97
C GLN A 264 32.64 -1.81 -34.63
N ASP A 265 32.27 -0.76 -33.89
CA ASP A 265 33.21 0.28 -33.44
C ASP A 265 34.26 -0.22 -32.44
N SER A 266 34.00 -1.34 -31.75
CA SER A 266 34.95 -1.95 -30.80
C SER A 266 35.92 -2.95 -31.45
N GLN A 267 35.79 -3.21 -32.76
CA GLN A 267 36.64 -4.12 -33.54
C GLN A 267 37.60 -3.39 -34.50
N GLU A 268 37.52 -2.06 -34.60
CA GLU A 268 38.50 -1.17 -35.24
C GLU A 268 39.51 -0.61 -34.23
#